data_AF-A0A9Q0GNI4-F1
#
_entry.id   AF-A0A9Q0GNI4-F1
#
_cell.length_a   1.000
_cell.length_b   1.000
_cell.length_c   1.000
_cell.angle_alpha   90.00
_cell.angle_beta   90.00
_cell.angle_gamma   90.00
#
_symmetry.space_group_name_H-M   'P 1'
#
loop_
_entity.id
_entity.type
_entity.pdbx_description
1 polymer ?
#
loop_
_entity_poly.entity_id
_entity_poly.type
_entity_poly.pdbx_seq_one_letter_code
_entity_poly.pdbx_strand_id
1 'polypeptide(L)'
;MQFFYTGTDSTLDQAEVDSLAGKYSIPGQYMCRETMNNEASCTYSLNGIFVYQEMLVSGFCLPLLDEILHIMKYYQIALGQLQPNSWCRLIAFIVFFTLLNHVPSVDLFRRIFSLNVEKETNEETNVKIPTGWYHLNSRKNAPKILGSQRPSL
;
A
#
# COMPACT_ATOMS: atom_id res chain seq x y z
N MET A 1 -0.56 -12.61 -13.80
CA MET A 1 -0.92 -11.92 -12.55
C MET A 1 -2.16 -11.11 -12.85
N GLN A 2 -3.30 -11.46 -12.26
CA GLN A 2 -4.59 -10.79 -12.41
C GLN A 2 -4.66 -9.60 -11.44
N PHE A 3 -5.41 -8.56 -11.74
CA PHE A 3 -5.53 -7.36 -10.90
C PHE A 3 -7.00 -7.13 -10.60
N PHE A 4 -7.30 -6.99 -9.33
CA PHE A 4 -8.64 -6.81 -8.82
C PHE A 4 -8.74 -5.36 -8.36
N TYR A 5 -9.59 -4.58 -9.03
CA TYR A 5 -9.87 -3.21 -8.65
C TYR A 5 -10.96 -3.24 -7.64
N THR A 6 -10.63 -2.80 -6.44
CA THR A 6 -11.53 -2.91 -5.30
C THR A 6 -11.51 -1.54 -4.70
N GLY A 7 -12.56 -0.76 -4.87
CA GLY A 7 -12.82 0.30 -3.91
C GLY A 7 -13.16 -0.36 -2.58
N THR A 8 -12.89 0.35 -1.49
CA THR A 8 -13.23 -0.07 -0.13
C THR A 8 -14.71 -0.40 0.02
N ASP A 9 -15.54 0.15 -0.89
CA ASP A 9 -16.98 -0.04 -1.04
C ASP A 9 -17.42 -0.05 -2.53
N SER A 10 -16.55 -0.42 -3.49
CA SER A 10 -16.78 -0.06 -4.90
C SER A 10 -18.02 -0.72 -5.53
N THR A 11 -18.98 0.14 -5.84
CA THR A 11 -20.00 -0.03 -6.89
C THR A 11 -19.42 0.19 -8.30
N LEU A 12 -18.08 0.14 -8.47
CA LEU A 12 -17.45 0.45 -9.74
C LEU A 12 -17.75 -0.67 -10.73
N ASP A 13 -18.28 -0.30 -11.89
CA ASP A 13 -18.48 -1.25 -12.98
C ASP A 13 -17.18 -1.47 -13.78
N GLN A 14 -17.17 -2.51 -14.61
CA GLN A 14 -16.02 -2.83 -15.46
C GLN A 14 -15.61 -1.67 -16.39
N ALA A 15 -16.54 -0.83 -16.85
CA ALA A 15 -16.21 0.30 -17.71
C ALA A 15 -15.46 1.39 -16.94
N GLU A 16 -15.82 1.64 -15.69
CA GLU A 16 -15.09 2.53 -14.78
C GLU A 16 -13.70 1.98 -14.44
N VAL A 17 -13.57 0.66 -14.24
CA VAL A 17 -12.29 -0.01 -14.03
C VAL A 17 -11.36 0.16 -15.24
N ASP A 18 -11.88 -0.07 -16.45
CA ASP A 18 -11.11 0.08 -17.69
C ASP A 18 -10.67 1.55 -17.90
N SER A 19 -11.54 2.50 -17.57
CA SER A 19 -11.22 3.94 -17.58
C SER A 19 -10.10 4.29 -16.60
N LEU A 20 -10.14 3.75 -15.37
CA LEU A 20 -9.07 3.92 -14.39
C LEU A 20 -7.76 3.30 -14.86
N ALA A 21 -7.81 2.10 -15.45
CA ALA A 21 -6.64 1.44 -16.01
C ALA A 21 -5.96 2.28 -17.10
N GLY A 22 -6.76 2.88 -18.00
CA GLY A 22 -6.28 3.83 -19.00
C GLY A 22 -5.69 5.10 -18.37
N LYS A 23 -6.41 5.72 -17.43
CA LYS A 23 -5.99 6.95 -16.75
C LYS A 23 -4.64 6.82 -16.05
N TYR A 24 -4.39 5.69 -15.39
CA TYR A 24 -3.15 5.45 -14.65
C TYR A 24 -2.11 4.65 -15.45
N SER A 25 -2.32 4.48 -16.77
CA SER A 25 -1.37 3.81 -17.68
C SER A 25 -0.96 2.42 -17.20
N ILE A 26 -1.93 1.64 -16.74
CA ILE A 26 -1.70 0.29 -16.22
C ILE A 26 -1.22 -0.60 -17.38
N PRO A 27 -0.06 -1.28 -17.24
CA PRO A 27 0.47 -2.09 -18.34
C PRO A 27 -0.49 -3.19 -18.78
N GLY A 28 -0.69 -3.36 -20.08
CA GLY A 28 -1.67 -4.31 -20.65
C GLY A 28 -1.40 -5.80 -20.36
N GLN A 29 -0.24 -6.13 -19.79
CA GLN A 29 0.06 -7.46 -19.24
C GLN A 29 -0.75 -7.78 -17.97
N TYR A 30 -1.44 -6.78 -17.42
CA TYR A 30 -2.26 -6.87 -16.22
C TYR A 30 -3.74 -6.82 -16.59
N MET A 31 -4.49 -7.83 -16.14
CA MET A 31 -5.93 -7.92 -16.36
C MET A 31 -6.65 -7.17 -15.24
N CYS A 32 -7.34 -6.09 -15.58
CA CYS A 32 -8.09 -5.26 -14.65
C CYS A 32 -9.54 -5.74 -14.59
N ARG A 33 -10.08 -6.05 -13.40
CA ARG A 33 -11.50 -6.36 -13.25
C ARG A 33 -12.14 -5.72 -12.03
N GLU A 34 -13.44 -5.50 -12.13
CA GLU A 34 -14.29 -5.14 -10.98
C GLU A 34 -14.26 -6.22 -9.90
N THR A 35 -14.48 -5.81 -8.65
CA THR A 35 -14.71 -6.72 -7.52
C THR A 35 -16.01 -7.47 -7.64
N MET A 36 -16.00 -8.75 -7.28
CA MET A 36 -17.24 -9.48 -7.01
C MET A 36 -17.66 -9.31 -5.55
N ASN A 37 -18.96 -9.43 -5.29
CA ASN A 37 -19.49 -9.47 -3.93
C ASN A 37 -18.77 -10.56 -3.10
N ASN A 38 -18.29 -10.18 -1.90
CA ASN A 38 -17.52 -11.00 -0.95
C ASN A 38 -16.03 -11.18 -1.24
N GLU A 39 -15.45 -10.51 -2.23
CA GLU A 39 -14.00 -10.51 -2.40
C GLU A 39 -13.33 -9.49 -1.47
N ALA A 40 -12.70 -9.98 -0.41
CA ALA A 40 -12.05 -9.12 0.56
C ALA A 40 -10.65 -8.70 0.09
N SER A 41 -10.42 -7.39 0.04
CA SER A 41 -9.14 -6.73 -0.29
C SER A 41 -7.98 -7.06 0.66
N CYS A 42 -8.30 -7.60 1.83
CA CYS A 42 -7.33 -8.10 2.80
C CYS A 42 -6.83 -9.53 2.51
N THR A 43 -7.29 -10.17 1.42
CA THR A 43 -6.84 -11.51 1.04
C THR A 43 -5.54 -11.44 0.24
N TYR A 44 -4.49 -12.08 0.74
CA TYR A 44 -3.30 -12.37 -0.06
C TYR A 44 -3.67 -13.38 -1.15
N SER A 45 -3.78 -12.94 -2.40
CA SER A 45 -4.00 -13.83 -3.55
C SER A 45 -2.69 -13.99 -4.33
N LEU A 46 -2.27 -15.24 -4.53
CA LEU A 46 -1.16 -15.59 -5.43
C LEU A 46 -1.45 -15.19 -6.88
N ASN A 47 -2.74 -15.07 -7.22
CA ASN A 47 -3.18 -14.83 -8.59
C ASN A 47 -3.49 -13.37 -8.86
N GLY A 48 -3.54 -12.50 -7.85
CA GLY A 48 -3.73 -11.09 -8.09
C GLY A 48 -3.68 -10.17 -6.88
N ILE A 49 -3.71 -8.87 -7.15
CA ILE A 49 -3.66 -7.84 -6.11
C ILE A 49 -4.94 -7.02 -6.10
N PHE A 50 -5.34 -6.61 -4.90
CA PHE A 50 -6.49 -5.75 -4.64
C PHE A 50 -5.97 -4.31 -4.50
N VAL A 51 -6.47 -3.39 -5.33
CA VAL A 51 -6.01 -1.99 -5.37
C VAL A 51 -7.20 -1.03 -5.29
N TYR A 52 -7.14 -0.09 -4.34
CA TYR A 52 -8.07 1.02 -4.24
C TYR A 52 -7.70 2.15 -5.20
N GLN A 53 -8.70 2.88 -5.69
CA GLN A 53 -8.47 4.06 -6.51
C GLN A 53 -7.55 5.06 -5.81
N GLU A 54 -7.70 5.23 -4.50
CA GLU A 54 -6.89 6.10 -3.66
C GLU A 54 -5.41 5.70 -3.67
N MET A 55 -5.10 4.41 -3.79
CA MET A 55 -3.71 3.97 -3.92
C MET A 55 -3.09 4.48 -5.23
N LEU A 56 -3.84 4.46 -6.33
CA LEU A 56 -3.42 5.00 -7.62
C LEU A 56 -3.19 6.51 -7.54
N VAL A 57 -4.10 7.24 -6.88
CA VAL A 57 -3.94 8.68 -6.58
C VAL A 57 -2.68 8.93 -5.74
N SER A 58 -2.38 8.04 -4.80
CA SER A 58 -1.21 8.07 -3.93
C SER A 58 0.10 7.61 -4.61
N GLY A 59 0.11 7.41 -5.93
CA GLY A 59 1.31 7.07 -6.69
C GLY A 59 1.61 5.57 -6.74
N PHE A 60 0.61 4.71 -6.54
CA PHE A 60 0.72 3.30 -6.89
C PHE A 60 0.94 3.16 -8.39
N CYS A 61 2.06 2.53 -8.76
CA CYS A 61 2.45 2.27 -10.13
C CYS A 61 2.85 0.80 -10.31
N LEU A 62 2.79 0.36 -11.55
CA LEU A 62 3.15 -1.00 -11.95
C LEU A 62 4.22 -0.97 -13.05
N PRO A 63 5.14 -1.96 -13.08
CA PRO A 63 5.26 -3.11 -12.16
C PRO A 63 5.64 -2.71 -10.74
N LEU A 64 5.18 -3.48 -9.75
CA LEU A 64 5.60 -3.29 -8.36
C LEU A 64 7.09 -3.60 -8.23
N LEU A 65 7.78 -2.77 -7.46
CA LEU A 65 9.18 -2.99 -7.13
C LEU A 65 9.32 -4.18 -6.16
N ASP A 66 10.29 -5.05 -6.39
CA ASP A 66 10.52 -6.25 -5.58
C ASP A 66 10.73 -5.93 -4.09
N GLU A 67 11.34 -4.78 -3.80
CA GLU A 67 11.54 -4.27 -2.45
C GLU A 67 10.21 -4.04 -1.72
N ILE A 68 9.18 -3.55 -2.42
CA ILE A 68 7.84 -3.39 -1.87
C ILE A 68 7.27 -4.77 -1.52
N LEU A 69 7.35 -5.73 -2.44
CA LEU A 69 6.85 -7.08 -2.21
C LEU A 69 7.55 -7.75 -1.02
N HIS A 70 8.86 -7.56 -0.87
CA HIS A 70 9.62 -8.07 0.27
C HIS A 70 9.17 -7.46 1.61
N ILE A 71 8.93 -6.15 1.65
CA ILE A 71 8.40 -5.47 2.85
C ILE A 71 7.01 -6.00 3.20
N MET A 72 6.10 -6.07 2.22
CA MET A 72 4.74 -6.58 2.44
C MET A 72 4.73 -8.02 2.92
N LYS A 73 5.56 -8.88 2.30
CA LYS A 73 5.75 -10.29 2.69
C LYS A 73 6.30 -10.42 4.11
N TYR A 74 7.27 -9.58 4.49
CA TYR A 74 7.84 -9.60 5.84
C TYR A 74 6.77 -9.33 6.91
N TYR A 75 5.89 -8.36 6.67
CA TYR A 75 4.80 -8.01 7.59
C TYR A 75 3.56 -8.90 7.44
N GLN A 76 3.53 -9.80 6.46
CA GLN A 76 2.39 -10.68 6.14
C GLN A 76 1.09 -9.89 5.92
N ILE A 77 1.18 -8.76 5.22
CA ILE A 77 0.03 -7.91 4.90
C ILE A 77 -0.19 -7.85 3.38
N ALA A 78 -1.46 -7.79 2.96
CA ALA A 78 -1.82 -7.52 1.58
C ALA A 78 -1.67 -6.03 1.25
N LEU A 79 -1.46 -5.70 -0.03
CA LEU A 79 -1.33 -4.31 -0.51
C LEU A 79 -2.56 -3.47 -0.16
N GLY A 80 -3.76 -4.06 -0.34
CA GLY A 80 -5.04 -3.46 0.05
C GLY A 80 -5.28 -3.35 1.56
N GLN A 81 -4.31 -3.70 2.41
CA GLN A 81 -4.39 -3.43 3.85
C GLN A 81 -3.58 -2.19 4.26
N LEU A 82 -2.75 -1.64 3.37
CA LEU A 82 -2.10 -0.35 3.62
C LEU A 82 -3.07 0.78 3.34
N GLN A 83 -3.18 1.69 4.30
CA GLN A 83 -3.87 2.96 4.10
C GLN A 83 -3.25 3.74 2.92
N PRO A 84 -4.05 4.43 2.08
CA PRO A 84 -3.54 5.15 0.91
C PRO A 84 -2.37 6.11 1.24
N ASN A 85 -2.45 6.85 2.33
CA ASN A 85 -1.35 7.73 2.78
C ASN A 85 -0.07 6.97 3.18
N SER A 86 -0.20 5.72 3.64
CA SER A 86 0.94 4.86 3.93
C SER A 86 1.64 4.43 2.64
N TRP A 87 0.90 4.28 1.55
CA TRP A 87 1.46 4.00 0.24
C TRP A 87 2.45 5.07 -0.20
N CYS A 88 2.08 6.36 -0.10
CA CYS A 88 2.98 7.48 -0.40
C CYS A 88 4.29 7.39 0.40
N ARG A 89 4.22 7.01 1.69
CA ARG A 89 5.41 6.88 2.56
C ARG A 89 6.30 5.72 2.14
N LEU A 90 5.70 4.60 1.74
CA LEU A 90 6.44 3.45 1.22
C LEU A 90 7.15 3.79 -0.09
N ILE A 91 6.47 4.45 -1.03
CA ILE A 91 7.10 4.90 -2.29
C ILE A 91 8.21 5.91 -2.02
N ALA A 92 7.98 6.90 -1.14
CA ALA A 92 8.99 7.88 -0.77
C ALA A 92 10.24 7.21 -0.15
N PHE A 93 10.07 6.17 0.66
CA PHE A 93 11.17 5.38 1.19
C PHE A 93 11.99 4.73 0.07
N ILE A 94 11.34 4.06 -0.88
CA ILE A 94 12.02 3.41 -1.99
C ILE A 94 12.80 4.44 -2.81
N VAL A 95 12.13 5.49 -3.28
CA VAL A 95 12.74 6.56 -4.09
C VAL A 95 13.92 7.20 -3.36
N PHE A 96 13.79 7.48 -2.07
CA PHE A 96 14.85 8.10 -1.29
C PHE A 96 16.13 7.24 -1.25
N PHE A 97 16.00 5.93 -0.97
CA PHE A 97 17.17 5.05 -0.93
C PHE A 97 17.75 4.78 -2.32
N THR A 98 16.92 4.66 -3.34
CA THR A 98 17.38 4.59 -4.74
C THR A 98 18.20 5.82 -5.12
N LEU A 99 17.76 7.03 -4.77
CA LEU A 99 18.51 8.28 -5.03
C LEU A 99 19.84 8.36 -4.28
N LEU A 100 19.96 7.67 -3.14
CA LEU A 100 21.21 7.56 -2.39
C LEU A 100 22.09 6.39 -2.85
N ASN A 101 21.74 5.70 -3.94
CA ASN A 101 22.42 4.50 -4.43
C ASN A 101 22.50 3.37 -3.38
N HIS A 102 21.51 3.30 -2.50
CA HIS A 102 21.36 2.22 -1.52
C HIS A 102 20.15 1.36 -1.89
N VAL A 103 20.30 0.05 -1.76
CA VAL A 103 19.19 -0.88 -1.99
C VAL A 103 18.21 -0.77 -0.81
N PRO A 104 16.94 -0.37 -1.04
CA PRO A 104 15.93 -0.38 0.01
C PRO A 104 15.75 -1.79 0.56
N SER A 105 15.73 -1.95 1.87
CA SER A 105 15.60 -3.26 2.52
C SER A 105 14.59 -3.22 3.65
N VAL A 106 14.09 -4.39 4.04
CA VAL A 106 13.20 -4.54 5.19
C VAL A 106 13.84 -3.99 6.47
N ASP A 107 15.14 -4.20 6.68
CA ASP A 107 15.83 -3.71 7.87
C ASP A 107 15.93 -2.18 7.90
N LEU A 108 16.25 -1.55 6.77
CA LEU A 108 16.23 -0.09 6.65
C LEU A 108 14.82 0.45 6.87
N PHE A 109 13.82 -0.19 6.27
CA PHE A 109 12.43 0.17 6.45
C PHE A 109 12.02 0.14 7.92
N ARG A 110 12.35 -0.93 8.64
CA ARG A 110 12.02 -1.10 10.06
C ARG A 110 12.70 -0.10 10.99
N ARG A 111 13.88 0.41 10.62
CA ARG A 111 14.56 1.46 11.38
C ARG A 111 13.84 2.79 11.28
N ILE A 112 13.18 3.05 10.15
CA ILE A 112 12.58 4.36 9.86
C ILE A 112 11.08 4.36 10.14
N PHE A 113 10.39 3.28 9.80
CA PHE A 113 8.95 3.15 9.93
C PHE A 113 8.54 2.09 10.95
N SER A 114 7.40 2.33 11.58
CA SER A 114 6.60 1.33 12.28
C SER A 114 5.27 1.15 11.56
N LEU A 115 4.86 -0.11 11.42
CA LEU A 115 3.56 -0.48 10.91
C LEU A 115 2.62 -0.68 12.11
N ASN A 116 1.53 0.08 12.16
CA ASN A 116 0.54 0.04 13.23
C ASN A 116 -0.81 -0.38 12.67
N VAL A 117 -1.49 -1.32 13.33
CA VAL A 117 -2.87 -1.68 12.98
C VAL A 117 -3.79 -0.56 13.46
N GLU A 118 -4.67 -0.11 12.57
CA GLU A 118 -5.76 0.80 12.90
C GLU A 118 -6.78 0.11 13.79
N LYS A 119 -7.25 0.86 14.79
CA LYS A 119 -8.21 0.35 15.75
C LYS A 119 -9.35 1.35 15.89
N GLU A 120 -10.56 0.87 15.75
CA GLU A 120 -11.76 1.61 16.08
C GLU A 120 -12.19 1.27 17.50
N THR A 121 -12.71 2.26 18.21
CA THR A 121 -13.28 2.04 19.53
C THR A 121 -14.73 1.68 19.36
N ASN A 122 -15.13 0.50 19.86
CA ASN A 122 -16.54 0.15 19.94
C ASN A 122 -17.20 1.06 20.99
N GLU A 123 -18.20 1.84 20.58
CA GLU A 123 -18.83 2.87 21.41
C GLU A 123 -19.56 2.30 22.63
N GLU A 124 -20.07 1.07 22.53
CA GLU A 124 -20.85 0.41 23.59
C GLU A 124 -19.96 -0.24 24.65
N THR A 125 -18.85 -0.83 24.24
CA THR A 125 -17.96 -1.64 25.12
C THR A 125 -16.66 -0.92 25.48
N ASN A 126 -16.34 0.19 24.81
CA ASN A 126 -15.08 0.93 24.90
C ASN A 126 -13.83 0.07 24.58
N VAL A 127 -14.03 -1.05 23.85
CA VAL A 127 -12.97 -1.95 23.42
C VAL A 127 -12.43 -1.50 22.06
N LYS A 128 -11.11 -1.54 21.89
CA LYS A 128 -10.45 -1.21 20.62
C LYS A 128 -10.36 -2.44 19.72
N ILE A 129 -11.05 -2.42 18.58
CA ILE A 129 -11.14 -3.52 17.63
C ILE A 129 -10.28 -3.19 16.39
N PRO A 130 -9.41 -4.09 15.93
CA PRO A 130 -8.66 -3.91 14.68
C PRO A 130 -9.60 -3.77 13.48
N THR A 131 -9.38 -2.76 12.64
CA THR A 131 -10.18 -2.55 11.41
C THR A 131 -9.67 -3.34 10.21
N GLY A 132 -8.47 -3.93 10.31
CA GLY A 132 -7.78 -4.60 9.20
C GLY A 132 -6.87 -3.68 8.39
N TRP A 133 -6.90 -2.38 8.66
CA TRP A 133 -6.03 -1.37 8.04
C TRP A 133 -4.70 -1.21 8.78
N TYR A 134 -3.66 -0.89 8.04
CA TYR A 134 -2.33 -0.64 8.57
C TYR A 134 -1.81 0.75 8.16
N HIS A 135 -1.23 1.42 9.15
CA HIS A 135 -0.62 2.74 9.03
C HIS A 135 0.90 2.65 9.15
N LEU A 136 1.59 3.22 8.17
CA LEU A 136 3.03 3.45 8.26
C LEU A 136 3.30 4.76 8.97
N ASN A 137 4.00 4.71 10.09
CA ASN A 137 4.37 5.87 10.89
C ASN A 137 5.88 5.98 11.00
N SER A 138 6.42 7.20 10.96
CA SER A 138 7.84 7.41 11.26
C SER A 138 8.11 7.05 12.71
N ARG A 139 9.18 6.30 12.98
CA ARG A 139 9.64 6.07 14.35
C ARG A 139 10.17 7.37 14.94
N LYS A 140 10.00 7.55 16.26
CA LYS A 140 10.39 8.78 16.97
C LYS A 140 11.86 9.18 16.74
N ASN A 141 12.75 8.19 16.59
CA ASN A 141 14.18 8.40 16.39
C ASN A 141 14.62 8.09 14.95
N ALA A 142 13.67 8.01 14.01
CA ALA A 142 13.99 7.77 12.62
C ALA A 142 14.65 9.01 11.99
N PRO A 143 15.64 8.82 11.10
CA PRO A 143 16.09 9.88 10.23
C PRO A 143 14.91 10.45 9.43
N LYS A 144 14.78 11.78 9.39
CA LYS A 144 13.67 12.45 8.70
C LYS A 144 13.88 12.36 7.18
N ILE A 145 13.19 11.42 6.53
CA ILE A 145 13.21 11.27 5.06
C ILE A 145 12.52 12.46 4.37
N LEU A 146 11.51 13.06 5.00
CA LEU A 146 10.68 14.15 4.44
C LEU A 146 11.01 15.54 5.02
N GLY A 147 12.24 15.73 5.55
CA GLY A 147 12.71 17.01 6.08
C GLY A 147 13.76 17.68 5.20
N SER A 148 13.89 19.00 5.31
CA SER A 148 14.89 19.82 4.58
C SER A 148 16.36 19.52 4.93
N GLN A 149 16.62 18.56 5.82
CA GLN A 149 17.97 18.12 6.16
C GLN A 149 18.15 16.67 5.74
N ARG A 150 19.19 16.43 4.92
CA ARG A 150 19.64 15.06 4.62
C ARG A 150 19.99 14.36 5.93
N PRO A 151 19.39 13.20 6.22
CA PRO A 151 19.84 12.40 7.36
C PRO A 151 21.28 11.93 7.14
N SER A 152 22.13 12.11 8.14
CA SER A 152 23.43 11.44 8.21
C SER A 152 23.17 9.96 8.45
N LEU A 153 23.48 9.13 7.45
CA LEU A 153 23.50 7.66 7.56
C LEU A 153 24.72 7.21 8.35
#